data_AF-A0A9X2SZ36-F1
#
_entry.id   AF-A0A9X2SZ36-F1
#
_cell.length_a   1.000
_cell.length_b   1.000
_cell.length_c   1.000
_cell.angle_alpha   90.00
_cell.angle_beta   90.00
_cell.angle_gamma   90.00
#
_symmetry.space_group_name_H-M   'P 1'
#
loop_
_entity.id
_entity.type
_entity.pdbx_description
1 polymer ?
#
loop_
_entity_poly.entity_id
_entity_poly.type
_entity_poly.pdbx_seq_one_letter_code
_entity_poly.pdbx_strand_id
1 'polypeptide(L)'
;MNHKSNFFLIDLLNILPIEIELFIQAPSLMNVVIEKMLKASDQHYFKSVQFDELIKKEFVGEELKSSFSVYIQNIEIKKNGILLFKGYDGVEYGVISKKISIPVWFKEKYVPEICLISADW
;
A
#
# COMPACT_ATOMS: atom_id res chain seq x y z
N MET A 1 23.49 6.08 8.07
CA MET A 1 22.88 5.04 7.20
C MET A 1 22.11 5.75 6.11
N ASN A 2 22.45 5.52 4.84
CA ASN A 2 21.75 6.12 3.70
C ASN A 2 20.34 5.53 3.62
N HIS A 3 19.34 6.24 4.15
CA HIS A 3 17.95 5.98 3.79
C HIS A 3 17.80 6.37 2.32
N LYS A 4 18.05 5.43 1.39
CA LYS A 4 17.40 5.51 0.08
C LYS A 4 15.91 5.47 0.39
N SER A 5 15.22 6.61 0.31
CA SER A 5 13.77 6.68 0.46
C SER A 5 13.17 5.63 -0.47
N ASN A 6 12.69 4.52 0.09
CA ASN A 6 12.11 3.45 -0.70
C ASN A 6 10.72 3.90 -1.10
N PHE A 7 10.59 4.48 -2.30
CA PHE A 7 9.30 4.93 -2.84
C PHE A 7 8.37 3.76 -3.22
N PHE A 8 8.61 2.55 -2.72
CA PHE A 8 7.90 1.34 -3.14
C PHE A 8 6.38 1.44 -2.92
N LEU A 9 5.93 1.89 -1.74
CA LEU A 9 4.49 2.10 -1.49
C LEU A 9 3.89 3.10 -2.50
N ILE A 10 4.57 4.20 -2.80
CA ILE A 10 4.09 5.22 -3.72
C ILE A 10 4.05 4.70 -5.16
N ASP A 11 5.12 4.06 -5.60
CA ASP A 11 5.20 3.45 -6.93
C ASP A 11 4.15 2.35 -7.12
N LEU A 12 3.92 1.55 -6.08
CA LEU A 12 2.87 0.55 -6.05
C LEU A 12 1.50 1.21 -6.20
N LEU A 13 1.21 2.23 -5.40
CA LEU A 13 -0.06 2.95 -5.50
C LEU A 13 -0.25 3.52 -6.90
N ASN A 14 0.79 4.02 -7.55
CA ASN A 14 0.72 4.59 -8.89
C ASN A 14 0.38 3.58 -10.00
N ILE A 15 0.74 2.30 -9.84
CA ILE A 15 0.39 1.26 -10.83
C ILE A 15 -0.94 0.57 -10.55
N LEU A 16 -1.51 0.77 -9.36
CA LEU A 16 -2.81 0.22 -8.99
C LEU A 16 -3.96 1.04 -9.62
N PRO A 17 -5.09 0.38 -9.95
CA PRO A 17 -6.26 1.07 -10.46
C PRO A 17 -6.79 2.09 -9.45
N ILE A 18 -7.59 3.05 -9.93
CA ILE A 18 -8.41 3.90 -9.06
C ILE A 18 -9.56 3.10 -8.44
N GLU A 19 -10.21 3.65 -7.41
CA GLU A 19 -11.35 3.05 -6.72
C GLU A 19 -11.00 1.70 -6.10
N ILE A 20 -10.06 1.74 -5.15
CA ILE A 20 -9.56 0.58 -4.42
C ILE A 20 -9.83 0.76 -2.94
N GLU A 21 -9.93 -0.34 -2.22
CA GLU A 21 -10.02 -0.35 -0.77
C GLU A 21 -8.66 -0.75 -0.20
N LEU A 22 -8.12 0.07 0.70
CA LEU A 22 -6.88 -0.20 1.41
C LEU A 22 -7.22 -0.54 2.86
N PHE A 23 -6.76 -1.70 3.32
CA PHE A 23 -6.79 -2.15 4.69
C PHE A 23 -5.39 -2.00 5.29
N ILE A 24 -5.29 -1.41 6.47
CA ILE A 24 -4.04 -1.15 7.19
C ILE A 24 -4.11 -1.72 8.60
N GLN A 25 -3.12 -2.52 8.95
CA GLN A 25 -2.81 -2.88 10.33
C GLN A 25 -1.62 -2.05 10.80
N ALA A 26 -1.88 -1.04 11.62
CA ALA A 26 -0.87 -0.13 12.17
C ALA A 26 -1.26 0.28 13.61
N PRO A 27 -0.98 -0.56 14.61
CA PRO A 27 -1.39 -0.30 16.00
C PRO A 27 -0.72 0.93 16.63
N SER A 28 0.41 1.36 16.06
CA SER A 28 1.18 2.53 16.49
C SER A 28 1.33 3.54 15.36
N LEU A 29 0.29 3.73 14.53
CA LEU A 29 0.32 4.71 13.44
C LEU A 29 0.58 6.12 14.01
N MET A 30 1.72 6.71 13.66
CA MET A 30 2.10 8.06 14.10
C MET A 30 1.85 9.10 13.00
N ASN A 31 0.67 9.08 12.38
CA ASN A 31 0.25 10.12 11.43
C ASN A 31 -1.24 10.46 11.61
N VAL A 32 -1.51 11.65 12.16
CA VAL A 32 -2.86 12.12 12.50
C VAL A 32 -3.73 12.34 11.25
N VAL A 33 -3.14 12.74 10.13
CA VAL A 33 -3.87 12.96 8.87
C VAL A 33 -4.38 11.63 8.34
N ILE A 34 -3.48 10.63 8.23
CA ILE A 34 -3.84 9.27 7.81
C ILE A 34 -4.83 8.63 8.78
N GLU A 35 -4.62 8.80 10.09
CA GLU A 35 -5.53 8.22 11.10
C GLU A 35 -6.97 8.73 10.94
N LYS A 36 -7.16 9.99 10.55
CA LYS A 36 -8.49 10.58 10.29
C LYS A 36 -9.14 10.06 9.00
N MET A 37 -8.35 9.62 8.02
CA MET A 37 -8.86 9.02 6.78
C MET A 37 -9.36 7.59 7.00
N LEU A 38 -8.74 6.89 7.95
CA LEU A 38 -9.00 5.49 8.25
C LEU A 38 -10.30 5.33 9.04
N LYS A 39 -11.08 4.31 8.66
CA LYS A 39 -12.32 3.89 9.30
C LYS A 39 -12.14 2.52 9.94
N ALA A 40 -13.00 2.17 10.89
CA ALA A 40 -13.09 0.80 11.37
C ALA A 40 -13.45 -0.13 10.19
N SER A 41 -12.81 -1.29 10.11
CA SER A 41 -13.14 -2.33 9.14
C SER A 41 -13.79 -3.52 9.82
N ASP A 42 -14.46 -4.38 9.05
CA ASP A 42 -15.04 -5.64 9.55
C ASP A 42 -13.96 -6.67 9.93
N GLN A 43 -12.71 -6.44 9.53
CA GLN A 43 -11.58 -7.30 9.85
C GLN A 43 -10.94 -6.86 11.16
N HIS A 44 -10.80 -7.81 12.08
CA HIS A 44 -10.19 -7.54 13.38
C HIS A 44 -8.75 -7.02 13.19
N TYR A 45 -8.40 -5.94 13.90
CA TYR A 45 -7.11 -5.22 13.84
C TYR A 45 -6.81 -4.40 12.59
N PHE A 46 -7.65 -4.45 11.56
CA PHE A 46 -7.50 -3.59 10.39
C PHE A 46 -8.41 -2.37 10.48
N LYS A 47 -7.85 -1.23 10.08
CA LYS A 47 -8.63 -0.06 9.66
C LYS A 47 -8.65 -0.02 8.14
N SER A 48 -9.66 0.59 7.52
CA SER A 48 -9.75 0.70 6.07
C SER A 48 -9.95 2.12 5.58
N VAL A 49 -9.62 2.36 4.32
CA VAL A 49 -9.88 3.61 3.61
C VAL A 49 -10.20 3.30 2.15
N GLN A 50 -11.24 3.92 1.64
CA GLN A 50 -11.59 3.85 0.22
C GLN A 50 -10.78 4.90 -0.53
N PHE A 51 -9.99 4.49 -1.50
CA PHE A 51 -9.21 5.39 -2.34
C PHE A 51 -10.01 5.81 -3.56
N ASP A 52 -10.30 7.10 -3.62
CA ASP A 52 -10.53 7.82 -4.88
C ASP A 52 -9.25 8.59 -5.28
N GLU A 53 -9.32 9.40 -6.33
CA GLU A 53 -8.18 10.20 -6.79
C GLU A 53 -7.68 11.19 -5.73
N LEU A 54 -8.58 11.82 -4.97
CA LEU A 54 -8.26 12.85 -3.99
C LEU A 54 -7.57 12.23 -2.77
N ILE A 55 -8.17 11.17 -2.21
CA ILE A 55 -7.67 10.45 -1.05
C ILE A 55 -6.32 9.82 -1.38
N LYS A 56 -6.17 9.20 -2.55
CA LYS A 56 -4.89 8.63 -2.99
C LYS A 56 -3.80 9.70 -3.06
N LYS A 57 -4.11 10.88 -3.60
CA LYS A 57 -3.17 12.00 -3.70
C LYS A 57 -2.76 12.52 -2.31
N GLU A 58 -3.71 12.65 -1.40
CA GLU A 58 -3.43 13.09 -0.02
C GLU A 58 -2.58 12.05 0.72
N PHE A 59 -2.91 10.76 0.59
CA PHE A 59 -2.16 9.65 1.19
C PHE A 59 -0.71 9.61 0.70
N VAL A 60 -0.49 9.73 -0.62
CA VAL A 60 0.86 9.84 -1.21
C VAL A 60 1.57 11.10 -0.71
N GLY A 61 0.85 12.22 -0.61
CA GLY A 61 1.40 13.47 -0.10
C GLY A 61 1.88 13.36 1.34
N GLU A 62 1.13 12.68 2.21
CA GLU A 62 1.52 12.46 3.60
C GLU A 62 2.72 11.52 3.72
N GLU A 63 2.78 10.44 2.93
CA GLU A 63 3.94 9.54 2.91
C GLU A 63 5.23 10.27 2.47
N LEU A 64 5.11 11.19 1.51
CA LEU A 64 6.23 12.03 1.05
C LEU A 64 6.69 13.06 2.08
N LYS A 65 5.77 13.60 2.90
CA LYS A 65 6.10 14.57 3.96
C LYS A 65 6.73 13.90 5.17
N SER A 66 6.14 12.79 5.61
CA SER A 66 6.54 12.04 6.78
C SER A 66 6.16 10.59 6.57
N SER A 67 7.15 9.76 6.22
CA SER A 67 6.96 8.34 5.93
C SER A 67 6.29 7.66 7.12
N PHE A 68 5.01 7.33 6.96
CA PHE A 68 4.22 6.65 7.98
C PHE A 68 4.11 5.16 7.66
N SER A 69 4.44 4.76 6.43
CA SER A 69 4.52 3.37 5.99
C SER A 69 5.33 2.54 6.97
N VAL A 70 6.41 3.07 7.55
CA VAL A 70 7.25 2.43 8.58
C VAL A 70 6.50 1.94 9.82
N TYR A 71 5.32 2.49 10.13
CA TYR A 71 4.48 2.07 11.26
C TYR A 71 3.46 0.98 10.89
N ILE A 72 3.38 0.64 9.61
CA ILE A 72 2.43 -0.33 9.09
C ILE A 72 3.01 -1.73 9.23
N GLN A 73 2.29 -2.62 9.90
CA GLN A 73 2.64 -4.03 10.02
C GLN A 73 2.16 -4.83 8.80
N ASN A 74 0.96 -4.52 8.32
CA ASN A 74 0.36 -5.19 7.17
C ASN A 74 -0.53 -4.24 6.37
N ILE A 75 -0.52 -4.37 5.05
CA ILE A 75 -1.56 -3.81 4.19
C ILE A 75 -2.18 -4.86 3.27
N GLU A 76 -3.47 -4.71 3.02
CA GLU A 76 -4.15 -5.37 1.92
C GLU A 76 -4.83 -4.33 1.04
N ILE A 77 -4.60 -4.39 -0.27
CA ILE A 77 -5.29 -3.55 -1.24
C ILE A 77 -6.23 -4.42 -2.06
N LYS A 78 -7.49 -4.02 -2.13
CA LYS A 78 -8.54 -4.78 -2.80
C LYS A 78 -9.29 -3.92 -3.79
N LYS A 79 -9.83 -4.54 -4.84
CA LYS A 79 -10.83 -3.93 -5.72
C LYS A 79 -12.00 -4.89 -5.90
N ASN A 80 -13.20 -4.45 -5.53
CA ASN A 80 -14.41 -5.28 -5.59
C ASN A 80 -14.22 -6.65 -4.90
N GLY A 81 -13.59 -6.64 -3.71
CA GLY A 81 -13.28 -7.85 -2.94
C GLY A 81 -12.08 -8.68 -3.44
N ILE A 82 -11.52 -8.37 -4.61
CA ILE A 82 -10.35 -9.08 -5.15
C ILE A 82 -9.07 -8.48 -4.56
N LEU A 83 -8.23 -9.31 -3.94
CA LEU A 83 -6.90 -8.91 -3.47
C LEU A 83 -6.00 -8.54 -4.66
N LEU A 84 -5.48 -7.33 -4.62
CA LEU A 84 -4.60 -6.74 -5.64
C LEU A 84 -3.16 -6.67 -5.16
N PHE A 85 -2.95 -6.41 -3.87
CA PHE A 85 -1.63 -6.38 -3.26
C PHE A 85 -1.70 -6.71 -1.78
N LYS A 86 -0.63 -7.32 -1.26
CA LYS A 86 -0.40 -7.50 0.17
C LYS A 86 1.02 -7.10 0.54
N GLY A 87 1.17 -6.24 1.53
CA GLY A 87 2.46 -5.72 1.98
C GLY A 87 2.72 -5.96 3.46
N TYR A 88 4.00 -5.96 3.83
CA TYR A 88 4.47 -6.32 5.16
C TYR A 88 5.59 -5.39 5.63
N ASP A 89 5.82 -5.34 6.94
CA ASP A 89 6.96 -4.70 7.60
C ASP A 89 7.30 -3.32 7.04
N GLY A 90 6.48 -2.33 7.34
CA GLY A 90 6.69 -0.99 6.81
C GLY A 90 6.26 -0.82 5.35
N VAL A 91 5.62 -1.85 4.76
CA VAL A 91 5.46 -2.00 3.31
C VAL A 91 6.83 -2.00 2.62
N GLU A 92 7.85 -2.63 3.22
CA GLU A 92 9.16 -2.75 2.60
C GLU A 92 9.20 -3.85 1.53
N TYR A 93 8.30 -4.83 1.62
CA TYR A 93 8.12 -5.89 0.64
C TYR A 93 6.66 -6.32 0.54
N GLY A 94 6.33 -7.06 -0.51
CA GLY A 94 4.96 -7.56 -0.69
C GLY A 94 4.77 -8.51 -1.85
N VAL A 95 3.50 -8.82 -2.09
CA VAL A 95 3.04 -9.67 -3.19
C VAL A 95 1.98 -8.91 -3.96
N ILE A 96 2.15 -8.80 -5.28
CA ILE A 96 1.22 -8.14 -6.19
C ILE A 96 0.47 -9.16 -7.05
N SER A 97 -0.81 -8.91 -7.29
CA SER A 97 -1.65 -9.77 -8.12
C SER A 97 -1.18 -9.78 -9.57
N LYS A 98 -1.19 -10.97 -10.20
CA LYS A 98 -0.98 -11.10 -11.65
C LYS A 98 -2.10 -10.48 -12.49
N LYS A 99 -3.26 -10.16 -11.88
CA LYS A 99 -4.40 -9.52 -12.56
C LYS A 99 -4.17 -8.04 -12.82
N ILE A 100 -3.17 -7.42 -12.19
CA ILE A 100 -2.78 -6.04 -12.47
C ILE A 100 -1.87 -6.03 -13.70
N SER A 101 -2.06 -5.04 -14.58
CA SER A 101 -1.11 -4.75 -15.64
C SER A 101 0.14 -4.09 -15.05
N ILE A 102 1.10 -4.90 -14.57
CA ILE A 102 2.33 -4.41 -13.95
C ILE A 102 3.28 -3.86 -15.04
N PRO A 103 3.62 -2.56 -15.02
CA PRO A 103 4.53 -1.97 -16.00
C PRO A 103 5.94 -2.58 -15.93
N VAL A 104 6.64 -2.58 -17.07
CA VAL A 104 8.02 -3.13 -17.17
C VAL A 104 8.96 -2.45 -16.17
N TRP A 105 8.91 -1.12 -16.06
CA TRP A 105 9.76 -0.37 -15.14
C TRP A 105 9.57 -0.79 -13.67
N PHE A 106 8.36 -1.18 -13.27
CA PHE A 106 8.08 -1.61 -11.91
C PHE A 106 8.67 -2.99 -11.66
N LYS A 107 8.55 -3.90 -12.65
CA LYS A 107 9.15 -5.23 -12.58
C LYS A 107 10.66 -5.14 -12.44
N GLU A 108 11.31 -4.37 -13.31
CA GLU A 108 12.77 -4.20 -13.29
C GLU A 108 13.30 -3.60 -11.98
N LYS A 109 12.49 -2.77 -11.31
CA LYS A 109 12.89 -2.09 -10.09
C LYS A 109 12.66 -2.91 -8.82
N TYR A 110 11.61 -3.73 -8.79
CA TYR A 110 11.12 -4.33 -7.55
C TYR A 110 10.95 -5.85 -7.59
N VAL A 111 10.88 -6.47 -8.76
CA VAL A 111 10.59 -7.91 -8.89
C VAL A 111 11.86 -8.66 -9.30
N PRO A 112 12.24 -9.75 -8.61
CA PRO A 112 11.52 -10.40 -7.49
C PRO A 112 11.94 -9.95 -6.08
N GLU A 113 12.92 -9.06 -5.93
CA GLU A 113 13.62 -8.84 -4.65
C GLU A 113 12.74 -8.19 -3.57
N ILE A 114 11.90 -7.23 -3.96
CA ILE A 114 11.04 -6.44 -3.06
C ILE A 114 9.58 -6.87 -3.19
N CYS A 115 9.16 -7.25 -4.40
CA CYS A 115 7.79 -7.59 -4.71
C CYS A 115 7.74 -8.89 -5.49
N LEU A 116 6.97 -9.86 -5.00
CA LEU A 116 6.67 -11.10 -5.72
C LEU A 116 5.36 -10.97 -6.47
N ILE A 117 5.22 -11.72 -7.57
CA ILE A 117 3.95 -11.80 -8.30
C ILE A 117 3.18 -13.01 -7.81
N SER A 118 1.93 -12.82 -7.38
CA SER A 118 1.05 -13.90 -6.94
C SER A 118 0.69 -14.83 -8.09
N ALA A 119 0.80 -16.13 -7.87
CA ALA A 119 0.30 -17.15 -8.79
C ALA A 119 -1.20 -17.40 -8.64
N ASP A 120 -1.76 -17.13 -7.45
CA ASP A 120 -3.08 -17.62 -7.04
C ASP A 120 -4.20 -16.60 -7.26
N TRP A 121 -3.91 -15.30 -7.18
CA TRP A 121 -4.92 -14.25 -7.18
C TRP A 121 -4.58 -13.05 -8.05
#